data_AF-X1EZA9-F1
#
_entry.id   AF-X1EZA9-F1
#
_cell.length_a   1.000
_cell.length_b   1.000
_cell.length_c   1.000
_cell.angle_alpha   90.00
_cell.angle_beta   90.00
_cell.angle_gamma   90.00
#
_symmetry.space_group_name_H-M   'P 1'
#
loop_
_entity.id
_entity.type
_entity.pdbx_description
1 polymer ?
#
loop_
_entity_poly.entity_id
_entity_poly.type
_entity_poly.pdbx_seq_one_letter_code
_entity_poly.pdbx_strand_id
1 'polypeptide(L)' 'NVIITNYETTIKENENYYIKEKGGKVTEYWVPNTIQILRTENISERILLLKNRPQSIIYEINVKLDDSGFNEIK' A
#
# COMPACT_ATOMS: atom_id res chain seq x y z
N ASN A 1 12.93 -0.32 4.25
CA ASN A 1 12.81 -1.78 4.13
C ASN A 1 12.73 -2.13 2.66
N VAL A 2 13.77 -2.77 2.13
CA VAL A 2 13.88 -3.19 0.72
C VAL A 2 13.64 -4.70 0.68
N ILE A 3 12.81 -5.16 -0.25
CA ILE A 3 12.71 -6.59 -0.59
C ILE A 3 13.28 -6.76 -1.98
N ILE A 4 14.27 -7.65 -2.12
CA ILE A 4 14.89 -8.02 -3.39
C ILE A 4 14.25 -9.33 -3.81
N THR A 5 13.47 -9.34 -4.88
CA THR A 5 13.02 -10.57 -5.54
C THR A 5 13.95 -10.90 -6.68
N ASN A 6 14.77 -11.93 -6.48
CA ASN A 6 15.59 -12.52 -7.53
C ASN A 6 14.70 -13.46 -8.35
N TYR A 7 14.55 -13.20 -9.65
CA TYR A 7 14.00 -14.18 -10.58
C TYR A 7 15.15 -14.70 -11.44
N GLU A 8 15.41 -16.00 -11.33
CA GLU A 8 16.37 -16.68 -12.19
C GLU A 8 15.76 -16.84 -13.58
N THR A 9 16.46 -16.37 -14.60
CA THR A 9 16.11 -16.67 -15.99
C THR A 9 17.28 -17.42 -16.62
N THR A 10 16.99 -18.63 -17.10
CA THR A 10 17.97 -19.47 -17.78
C THR A 10 17.89 -19.17 -19.27
N ILE A 11 18.99 -18.66 -19.84
CA ILE A 11 19.10 -18.41 -21.28
C ILE A 11 20.00 -19.50 -21.88
N LYS A 12 19.53 -20.15 -22.95
CA LYS A 12 20.31 -21.13 -23.71
C LYS A 12 20.88 -20.47 -24.96
N GLU A 13 22.21 -20.33 -25.01
CA GLU A 13 22.95 -19.87 -26.19
C GLU A 13 24.05 -20.88 -26.53
N ASN A 14 24.08 -21.36 -27.78
CA ASN A 14 25.14 -22.23 -28.31
C ASN A 14 25.57 -23.36 -27.35
N GLU A 15 24.58 -24.16 -26.92
CA GLU A 15 24.73 -25.33 -26.03
C GLU A 15 25.14 -25.04 -24.57
N ASN A 16 25.39 -23.79 -24.21
CA ASN A 16 25.73 -23.38 -22.84
C ASN A 16 24.52 -22.72 -22.15
N TYR A 17 24.32 -23.08 -20.88
CA TYR A 17 23.31 -22.46 -20.01
C TYR A 17 23.96 -21.33 -19.23
N TYR A 18 23.43 -20.12 -19.37
CA TYR A 18 23.88 -18.97 -18.61
C TYR A 18 22.80 -18.54 -17.61
N ILE A 19 23.19 -18.39 -16.34
CA ILE A 19 22.38 -17.72 -15.33
C ILE A 19 22.63 -16.22 -15.49
N LYS A 20 21.63 -15.49 -16.00
CA LYS A 20 21.69 -14.03 -16.07
C LYS A 20 20.87 -13.44 -14.93
N GLU A 21 21.54 -13.04 -13.87
CA GLU A 21 20.93 -12.23 -12.81
C GLU A 21 20.56 -10.86 -13.39
N LYS A 22 19.30 -10.68 -13.78
CA LYS A 22 18.79 -9.33 -14.03
C LYS A 22 18.56 -8.69 -12.67
N GLY A 23 19.44 -7.75 -12.32
CA GLY A 23 19.33 -6.94 -11.10
C GLY A 23 17.88 -6.48 -10.88
N GLY A 24 17.35 -6.82 -9.70
CA GLY A 24 15.94 -6.67 -9.37
C GLY A 24 15.41 -5.28 -9.68
N LYS A 25 14.22 -5.22 -10.26
CA LYS A 25 13.50 -3.97 -10.50
C LYS A 25 13.17 -3.34 -9.15
N VAL A 26 13.97 -2.37 -8.72
CA VAL A 26 13.73 -1.59 -7.50
C VAL A 26 12.43 -0.82 -7.71
N THR A 27 11.35 -1.25 -7.06
CA THR A 27 10.10 -0.50 -7.03
C THR A 27 10.07 0.29 -5.73
N GLU A 28 10.61 1.51 -5.80
CA GLU A 28 10.57 2.46 -4.70
C GLU A 28 9.13 2.95 -4.48
N TYR A 29 8.52 2.59 -3.35
CA TYR A 29 7.41 3.36 -2.80
C TYR A 29 7.81 3.85 -1.39
N TRP A 30 8.51 4.98 -1.36
CA TRP A 30 8.94 5.69 -0.15
C TRP A 30 7.81 6.40 0.61
N VAL A 31 6.58 6.24 0.14
CA VAL A 31 5.52 7.19 0.40
C VAL A 31 4.38 6.45 1.12
N PRO A 32 4.32 6.49 2.48
CA PRO A 32 3.33 5.73 3.24
C PRO A 32 1.93 6.26 2.96
N ASN A 33 0.94 5.36 2.97
CA ASN A 33 -0.46 5.77 3.05
C ASN A 33 -0.65 6.67 4.27
N THR A 34 -1.42 7.74 4.12
CA THR A 34 -1.73 8.63 5.25
C THR A 34 -3.19 8.53 5.60
N ILE A 35 -3.48 8.39 6.89
CA ILE A 35 -4.82 8.44 7.44
C ILE A 35 -4.98 9.80 8.12
N GLN A 36 -6.01 10.54 7.73
CA GLN A 36 -6.43 11.76 8.41
C GLN A 36 -7.79 11.51 9.05
N ILE A 37 -7.92 11.85 10.34
CA ILE A 37 -9.14 11.68 11.12
C ILE A 37 -9.76 13.04 11.34
N LEU A 38 -10.95 13.27 10.80
CA LEU A 38 -11.71 14.50 10.96
C LEU A 38 -12.84 14.29 11.98
N ARG A 39 -13.10 15.31 12.80
CA ARG A 39 -14.27 15.34 13.68
C ARG A 39 -15.48 15.86 12.90
N THR A 40 -16.64 15.30 13.17
CA THR A 40 -17.93 15.83 12.68
C THR A 40 -18.63 16.61 13.80
N GLU A 41 -19.82 17.15 13.52
CA GLU A 41 -20.68 17.78 14.54
C GLU A 41 -21.14 16.78 15.60
N ASN A 42 -21.34 15.52 15.22
CA ASN A 42 -21.62 14.45 16.17
C ASN A 42 -20.31 13.95 16.79
N ILE A 43 -20.17 14.13 18.11
CA ILE A 43 -18.95 13.77 18.86
C ILE A 43 -18.64 12.26 18.75
N SER A 44 -19.65 11.43 18.51
CA SER A 44 -19.48 9.99 18.31
C SER A 44 -19.08 9.61 16.88
N GLU A 45 -18.98 10.53 15.92
CA GLU A 45 -18.70 10.23 14.52
C GLU A 45 -17.38 10.85 14.04
N ARG A 46 -16.69 10.17 13.12
CA ARG A 46 -15.46 10.63 12.49
C ARG A 46 -15.51 10.35 10.99
N ILE A 47 -14.79 11.17 10.24
CA ILE A 47 -14.48 10.90 8.83
C ILE A 47 -13.01 10.47 8.76
N LEU A 48 -12.75 9.28 8.24
CA LEU A 48 -11.41 8.77 7.98
C LEU A 48 -11.08 9.01 6.50
N LEU A 49 -10.09 9.84 6.23
CA LEU A 49 -9.54 10.04 4.90
C LEU A 49 -8.28 9.21 4.74
N LEU A 50 -8.38 8.10 4.00
CA LEU A 50 -7.24 7.27 3.63
C LEU A 50 -6.70 7.75 2.28
N LYS A 51 -5.54 8.40 2.30
CA LYS A 51 -4.83 8.79 1.08
C LYS A 51 -3.89 7.66 0.67
N ASN A 52 -4.28 6.93 -0.36
CA ASN A 52 -3.43 5.97 -1.06
C ASN A 52 -2.47 6.74 -1.94
N ARG A 53 -1.25 6.95 -1.45
CA ARG A 53 -0.27 7.79 -2.15
C ARG A 53 0.27 7.16 -3.46
N PRO A 54 0.41 5.83 -3.60
CA PRO A 54 0.72 5.22 -4.90
C PRO A 54 -0.24 5.61 -6.04
N GLN A 55 -1.53 5.79 -5.74
CA GLN A 55 -2.55 6.08 -6.75
C GLN A 55 -3.13 7.50 -6.64
N SER A 56 -2.71 8.27 -5.63
CA SER A 56 -3.31 9.56 -5.24
C SER A 56 -4.83 9.50 -5.02
N ILE A 57 -5.36 8.32 -4.73
CA ILE A 57 -6.78 8.10 -4.44
C ILE A 57 -7.02 8.44 -2.96
N ILE A 58 -8.12 9.14 -2.70
CA ILE A 58 -8.61 9.40 -1.35
C ILE A 58 -9.86 8.55 -1.16
N TYR A 59 -9.83 7.69 -0.15
CA TYR A 59 -11.01 6.98 0.32
C TYR A 59 -11.55 7.70 1.53
N GLU A 60 -12.84 8.03 1.50
CA GLU A 60 -13.57 8.61 2.61
C GLU A 60 -14.42 7.52 3.27
N ILE A 61 -14.27 7.36 4.58
CA ILE A 61 -15.01 6.37 5.36
C ILE A 61 -15.64 7.09 6.56
N ASN A 62 -16.96 7.02 6.67
CA ASN A 62 -17.69 7.51 7.83
C ASN A 62 -17.70 6.43 8.90
N VAL A 63 -17.28 6.78 10.11
CA VAL A 63 -17.24 5.83 11.24
C VAL A 63 -17.90 6.42 12.48
N LYS A 64 -18.56 5.55 13.25
CA LYS A 64 -19.01 5.80 14.61
C LYS A 64 -17.99 5.22 15.58
N LEU A 65 -17.62 6.00 16.59
CA LEU A 65 -16.82 5.56 17.72
C LEU A 65 -17.76 5.17 18.87
N ASP A 66 -17.69 3.92 19.28
CA ASP A 66 -18.35 3.40 20.47
C ASP A 66 -17.37 2.58 21.32
N ASP A 67 -17.88 1.92 22.37
CA ASP A 67 -17.06 1.14 23.31
C ASP A 67 -16.34 -0.05 22.66
N SER A 68 -16.75 -0.46 21.46
CA SER A 68 -16.10 -1.50 20.66
C SER A 68 -15.05 -0.96 19.68
N GLY A 69 -14.93 0.37 19.57
CA GLY A 69 -13.99 1.05 18.67
C GLY A 69 -14.69 1.74 17.49
N PHE A 70 -14.06 1.67 16.31
CA PHE A 70 -14.57 2.31 15.09
C PHE A 70 -15.46 1.35 14.30
N ASN A 71 -16.70 1.76 14.07
CA ASN A 71 -17.70 1.03 13.28
C ASN A 71 -18.10 1.85 12.06
N GLU A 72 -18.05 1.28 10.86
CA GLU A 72 -18.44 1.96 9.64
C GLU A 72 -19.94 2.29 9.63
N ILE A 73 -20.27 3.51 9.19
CA ILE A 73 -21.64 3.99 9.00
C ILE A 73 -21.90 4.02 7.49
N LYS A 74 -22.93 3.30 7.04
CA LYS A 74 -23.36 3.27 5.63
C LYS A 74 -24.41 4.34 5.35
#